data_AF-A0A846PH75-F1
#
_entry.id   AF-A0A846PH75-F1
#
_cell.length_a   1.000
_cell.length_b   1.000
_cell.length_c   1.000
_cell.angle_alpha   90.00
_cell.angle_beta   90.00
_cell.angle_gamma   90.00
#
_symmetry.space_group_name_H-M   'P 1'
#
loop_
_entity.id
_entity.type
_entity.pdbx_description
1 polymer ?
#
loop_
_entity_poly.entity_id
_entity_poly.type
_entity_poly.pdbx_seq_one_letter_code
_entity_poly.pdbx_strand_id
1 'polypeptide(L)' 'MSRRRRVRDKWRSKSWYTVLAPSYFGNVNLGPIPAAEPDQLIGRVIDSTLYDVTNDFAHQYLKMRFQVTEV' A
#
# COMPACT_ATOMS: atom_id res chain seq x y z
N MET A 1 11.20 38.14 17.37
CA MET A 1 11.45 36.72 17.68
C MET A 1 10.60 35.83 16.77
N SER A 2 11.16 35.32 15.67
CA SER A 2 10.45 34.40 14.78
C SER A 2 10.13 33.11 15.55
N ARG A 3 8.83 32.84 15.76
CA ARG A 3 8.35 31.64 16.44
C ARG A 3 8.69 30.45 15.53
N ARG A 4 9.79 29.75 15.83
CA ARG A 4 10.13 28.46 15.17
C ARG A 4 8.91 27.56 15.31
N ARG A 5 8.13 27.43 14.24
CA ARG A 5 7.02 26.46 14.16
C ARG A 5 7.63 25.11 14.49
N ARG A 6 7.16 24.49 15.57
CA ARG A 6 7.55 23.13 15.95
C ARG A 6 7.20 22.27 14.74
N VAL A 7 8.21 21.86 13.97
CA VAL A 7 8.02 21.03 12.78
C VAL A 7 7.48 19.71 13.31
N ARG A 8 6.14 19.56 13.28
CA ARG A 8 5.51 18.32 13.69
C ARG A 8 5.97 17.28 12.69
N ASP A 9 6.58 16.24 13.21
CA ASP A 9 7.18 15.17 12.45
C ASP A 9 6.09 14.52 11.57
N LYS A 10 6.14 14.79 10.26
CA LYS A 10 5.09 14.41 9.30
C LYS A 10 4.93 12.90 9.19
N TRP A 11 5.90 12.13 9.65
CA TRP A 11 5.83 10.68 9.69
C TRP A 11 4.92 10.18 10.81
N ARG A 12 4.93 10.84 11.98
CA ARG A 12 4.11 10.46 13.15
C ARG A 12 2.61 10.64 12.93
N SER A 13 2.21 11.45 11.94
CA SER A 13 0.80 11.67 11.61
C SER A 13 0.25 10.70 10.58
N LYS A 14 1.06 9.80 10.02
CA LYS A 14 0.58 8.83 9.03
C LYS A 14 -0.01 7.61 9.72
N SER A 15 -1.15 7.17 9.23
CA SER A 15 -1.74 5.88 9.56
C SER A 15 -1.24 4.82 8.56
N TRP A 16 -1.15 3.58 9.04
CA TRP A 16 -0.78 2.44 8.20
C TRP A 16 -2.06 1.74 7.73
N TYR A 17 -2.19 1.60 6.41
CA TYR A 17 -3.33 0.96 5.77
C TYR A 17 -2.87 -0.34 5.14
N THR A 18 -3.68 -1.38 5.24
CA THR A 18 -3.37 -2.67 4.62
C THR A 18 -4.05 -2.74 3.26
N VAL A 19 -3.27 -2.96 2.20
CA VAL A 19 -3.85 -3.12 0.86
C VAL A 19 -4.16 -4.59 0.61
N LEU A 20 -5.40 -4.85 0.23
CA LEU A 20 -5.86 -6.18 -0.14
C LEU A 20 -5.84 -6.31 -1.67
N ALA A 21 -5.47 -7.50 -2.13
CA ALA A 21 -5.67 -7.89 -3.50
C ALA A 21 -7.18 -7.95 -3.81
N PRO A 22 -7.56 -7.80 -5.07
CA PRO A 22 -8.95 -7.99 -5.48
C PRO A 22 -9.53 -9.35 -5.08
N SER A 23 -10.87 -9.41 -4.98
CA SER A 23 -11.59 -10.61 -4.53
C SER A 23 -11.31 -11.86 -5.36
N TYR A 24 -11.06 -11.72 -6.66
CA TYR A 24 -10.71 -12.84 -7.55
C TYR A 24 -9.35 -13.48 -7.24
N PHE A 25 -8.48 -12.79 -6.50
CA PHE A 25 -7.23 -13.32 -5.97
C PHE A 25 -7.34 -13.78 -4.51
N GLY A 26 -8.55 -13.80 -3.92
CA GLY A 26 -8.77 -14.28 -2.57
C GLY A 26 -8.49 -13.26 -1.46
N ASN A 27 -8.52 -11.95 -1.77
CA ASN A 27 -8.28 -10.87 -0.80
C ASN A 27 -6.95 -10.99 -0.06
N VAL A 28 -5.90 -11.46 -0.75
CA VAL A 28 -4.57 -11.63 -0.18
C VAL A 28 -3.99 -10.27 0.22
N ASN A 29 -3.30 -10.22 1.35
CA ASN A 29 -2.65 -9.00 1.83
C ASN A 29 -1.40 -8.70 0.98
N LEU A 30 -1.40 -7.56 0.29
CA LEU A 30 -0.29 -7.09 -0.55
C LEU A 30 0.73 -6.23 0.22
N GLY A 31 0.40 -5.84 1.46
CA GLY A 31 1.30 -5.14 2.36
C GLY A 31 0.76 -3.82 2.90
N PRO A 32 1.45 -3.24 3.90
CA PRO A 32 1.03 -2.01 4.54
C PRO A 32 1.59 -0.76 3.83
N ILE A 33 0.74 0.25 3.65
CA ILE A 33 1.09 1.54 3.07
C ILE A 33 0.83 2.66 4.08
N PRO A 34 1.79 3.55 4.32
CA PRO A 34 1.57 4.73 5.14
C PRO A 34 0.90 5.85 4.32
N ALA A 35 -0.21 6.37 4.82
CA ALA A 35 -0.90 7.54 4.28
C ALA A 35 -1.39 8.46 5.41
N ALA A 36 -1.44 9.76 5.16
CA ALA A 36 -2.00 10.70 6.13
C ALA A 36 -3.54 10.70 6.07
N GLU A 37 -4.08 10.68 4.86
CA GLU A 37 -5.53 10.65 4.58
C GLU A 37 -5.86 9.47 3.66
N PRO A 38 -7.05 8.85 3.78
CA PRO A 38 -7.51 7.77 2.92
C PRO A 38 -7.46 8.11 1.43
N ASP A 39 -7.85 9.32 1.05
CA ASP A 39 -7.89 9.78 -0.35
C ASP A 39 -6.52 9.75 -1.05
N GLN A 40 -5.42 9.79 -0.28
CA GLN A 40 -4.06 9.73 -0.80
C GLN A 40 -3.59 8.31 -1.17
N LEU A 41 -4.39 7.29 -0.84
CA LEU A 41 -4.13 5.91 -1.22
C LEU A 41 -4.63 5.62 -2.63
N ILE A 42 -5.73 6.26 -3.05
CA ILE A 42 -6.32 6.07 -4.37
C ILE A 42 -5.32 6.46 -5.45
N GLY A 43 -5.11 5.57 -6.42
CA GLY A 43 -4.15 5.76 -7.51
C GLY A 43 -2.72 5.33 -7.19
N ARG A 44 -2.41 4.88 -5.96
CA ARG A 44 -1.12 4.24 -5.69
C ARG A 44 -1.04 2.88 -6.36
N VAL A 45 0.13 2.59 -6.91
CA VAL A 45 0.44 1.31 -7.56
C VAL A 45 1.43 0.53 -6.70
N ILE A 46 1.11 -0.73 -6.45
CA ILE A 46 1.97 -1.69 -5.75
C ILE A 46 2.43 -2.72 -6.75
N ASP A 47 3.74 -2.93 -6.81
CA ASP A 47 4.33 -4.02 -7.58
C ASP A 47 4.45 -5.25 -6.67
N SER A 48 3.91 -6.38 -7.09
CA SER A 48 3.99 -7.66 -6.37
C SER A 48 4.07 -8.82 -7.36
N THR A 49 4.52 -9.99 -6.92
CA THR A 49 4.59 -11.19 -7.76
C THR A 49 3.34 -12.04 -7.59
N LEU A 50 3.01 -12.84 -8.60
CA LEU A 50 1.91 -13.81 -8.47
C LEU A 50 2.24 -14.92 -7.45
N TYR A 51 3.52 -15.14 -7.18
CA TYR A 51 3.97 -15.95 -6.04
C TYR A 51 3.43 -15.42 -4.71
N ASP A 52 3.45 -14.12 -4.46
CA ASP A 52 2.98 -13.55 -3.19
C ASP A 52 1.47 -13.77 -2.97
N VAL A 53 0.72 -13.95 -4.06
CA VAL A 53 -0.72 -14.18 -4.06
C VAL A 53 -1.08 -15.66 -3.98
N THR A 54 -0.38 -16.51 -4.74
CA THR A 54 -0.72 -17.94 -4.91
C THR A 54 0.15 -18.88 -4.09
N ASN A 55 1.28 -18.40 -3.58
CA ASN A 55 2.32 -19.15 -2.87
C ASN A 55 2.90 -20.33 -3.67
N ASP A 56 2.89 -20.22 -5.00
CA ASP A 56 3.44 -21.23 -5.92
C ASP A 56 4.72 -20.70 -6.59
N PHE A 57 5.83 -21.43 -6.37
CA PHE A 57 7.16 -21.11 -6.89
C PHE A 57 7.19 -20.97 -8.42
N ALA A 58 6.32 -21.65 -9.15
CA ALA A 58 6.23 -21.51 -10.61
C ALA A 58 5.88 -20.07 -11.03
N HIS A 59 5.21 -19.30 -10.17
CA HIS A 59 4.70 -17.96 -10.48
C HIS A 59 5.63 -16.81 -10.08
N GLN A 60 6.85 -17.09 -9.61
CA GLN A 60 7.78 -16.06 -9.14
C GLN A 60 8.25 -15.11 -10.27
N TYR A 61 8.27 -15.56 -11.52
CA TYR A 61 8.68 -14.73 -12.66
C TYR A 61 7.63 -13.69 -13.06
N LEU A 62 6.37 -13.87 -12.63
CA LEU A 62 5.25 -13.06 -13.08
C LEU A 62 5.06 -11.86 -12.14
N LYS A 63 5.43 -10.68 -12.63
CA LYS A 63 5.26 -9.40 -11.93
C LYS A 63 3.91 -8.80 -12.27
N MET A 64 3.19 -8.38 -11.25
CA MET A 64 1.88 -7.73 -11.34
C MET A 64 1.94 -6.35 -10.70
N ARG A 65 1.05 -5.48 -11.17
CA ARG A 65 0.86 -4.13 -10.64
C ARG A 65 -0.58 -3.99 -10.17
N PHE A 66 -0.75 -3.65 -8.91
CA PHE A 66 -2.06 -3.44 -8.29
C PHE A 66 -2.26 -1.95 -8.05
N GLN A 67 -3.33 -1.38 -8.59
CA GLN A 67 -3.72 -0.01 -8.32
C GLN A 67 -4.84 0.02 -7.29
N VAL A 68 -4.69 0.86 -6.26
CA VAL A 68 -5.75 1.11 -5.29
C VAL A 68 -6.83 1.97 -5.95
N THR A 69 -8.03 1.42 -6.09
CA THR A 69 -9.20 2.15 -6.62
C THR A 69 -10.18 2.58 -5.53
N GLU A 70 -10.18 1.89 -4.39
CA GLU A 70 -11.11 2.07 -3.27
C GLU A 70 -10.37 1.83 -1.94
N VAL A 71 -10.85 2.47 -0.85
CA VAL A 71 -10.25 2.44 0.49
C VAL A 71 -11.29 2.05 1.54
#